data_AF-A0A5K0YHW4-F1
#
_entry.id   AF-A0A5K0YHW4-F1
#
_cell.length_a   1.000
_cell.length_b   1.000
_cell.length_c   1.000
_cell.angle_alpha   90.00
_cell.angle_beta   90.00
_cell.angle_gamma   90.00
#
_symmetry.space_group_name_H-M   'P 1'
#
loop_
_entity.id
_entity.type
_entity.pdbx_description
1 polymer ?
#
loop_
_entity_poly.entity_id
_entity_poly.type
_entity_poly.pdbx_seq_one_letter_code
_entity_poly.pdbx_strand_id
1 'polypeptide(L)'
;KTWIVNSVSSDIQSLILRTARDMWIILEQMYGQKKRKVRVYQLMKDVYALRQGDLSVADFYRALKSKWEDLDYHSEATWHCPDDQMQYVAKECENRIFLFLAGLNDEFENIR
;
A
#
# COMPACT_ATOMS: atom_id res chain seq x y z
N LYS A 1 14.17 6.30 -36.34
CA LYS A 1 14.46 6.32 -34.88
C LYS A 1 14.61 7.73 -34.30
N THR A 2 14.66 8.78 -35.13
CA THR A 2 15.02 10.14 -34.72
C THR A 2 13.86 10.97 -34.15
N TRP A 3 12.61 10.69 -34.54
CA TRP A 3 11.45 11.50 -34.14
C TRP A 3 11.16 11.41 -32.63
N ILE A 4 11.28 10.21 -32.03
CA ILE A 4 10.97 10.03 -30.61
C ILE A 4 12.00 10.71 -29.70
N VAL A 5 13.26 10.76 -30.13
CA VAL A 5 14.35 11.41 -29.37
C VAL A 5 14.16 12.93 -29.41
N ASN A 6 13.80 13.48 -30.56
CA ASN A 6 13.64 14.93 -30.72
C ASN A 6 12.32 15.48 -30.14
N SER A 7 11.36 14.62 -29.82
CA SER A 7 10.04 15.00 -29.29
C SER A 7 9.93 14.90 -27.77
N VAL A 8 10.97 14.46 -27.06
CA VAL A 8 10.99 14.37 -25.59
C VAL A 8 12.04 15.31 -25.01
N SER A 9 11.86 15.72 -23.75
CA SER A 9 12.80 16.59 -23.04
C SER A 9 14.18 15.94 -22.92
N SER A 10 15.24 16.75 -22.83
CA SER A 10 16.64 16.29 -22.71
C SER A 10 16.84 15.26 -21.60
N ASP A 11 16.11 15.40 -20.50
CA ASP A 11 16.18 14.49 -19.35
C ASP A 11 15.68 13.09 -19.74
N ILE A 12 14.65 13.03 -20.59
CA ILE A 12 14.04 11.78 -21.10
C ILE A 12 14.87 11.22 -22.26
N GLN A 13 15.52 12.06 -23.07
CA GLN A 13 16.40 11.61 -24.15
C GLN A 13 17.54 10.72 -23.63
N SER A 14 18.10 11.04 -22.46
CA SER A 14 19.16 10.26 -21.81
C SER A 14 18.73 8.83 -21.42
N LEU A 15 17.41 8.60 -21.29
CA LEU A 15 16.79 7.33 -20.90
C LEU A 15 16.36 6.46 -22.10
N ILE A 16 16.44 6.97 -23.34
CA ILE A 16 16.06 6.22 -24.54
C ILE A 16 17.16 5.19 -24.87
N LEU A 17 16.90 3.93 -24.54
CA LEU A 17 17.82 2.80 -24.75
C LEU A 17 17.75 2.22 -26.17
N ARG A 18 18.76 1.43 -26.56
CA ARG A 18 18.93 0.90 -27.94
C ARG A 18 17.81 -0.04 -28.37
N THR A 19 17.13 -0.71 -27.43
CA THR A 19 16.00 -1.60 -27.71
C THR A 19 14.78 -1.27 -26.86
N ALA A 20 13.58 -1.56 -27.39
CA ALA A 20 12.32 -1.41 -26.67
C ALA A 20 12.26 -2.30 -25.41
N ARG A 21 12.96 -3.45 -25.43
CA ARG A 21 13.07 -4.37 -24.29
C ARG A 21 13.80 -3.72 -23.12
N ASP A 22 14.94 -3.09 -23.39
CA ASP A 22 15.74 -2.46 -22.34
C ASP A 22 14.99 -1.26 -21.74
N MET A 23 14.28 -0.48 -22.57
CA MET A 23 13.37 0.57 -22.08
C MET A 23 12.27 -0.01 -21.18
N TRP A 24 11.64 -1.12 -21.57
CA TRP A 24 10.62 -1.77 -20.74
C TRP A 24 11.16 -2.23 -19.40
N ILE A 25 12.35 -2.84 -19.36
CA ILE A 25 12.97 -3.31 -18.10
C ILE A 25 13.27 -2.12 -17.17
N ILE A 26 13.81 -1.01 -17.68
CA ILE A 26 14.05 0.18 -16.85
C ILE A 26 12.74 0.77 -16.35
N LEU A 27 11.72 0.88 -17.20
CA LEU A 27 10.41 1.39 -16.78
C LEU A 27 9.76 0.47 -15.74
N GLU A 28 9.87 -0.84 -15.89
CA GLU A 28 9.39 -1.82 -14.93
C GLU A 28 10.17 -1.76 -13.60
N GLN A 29 11.49 -1.59 -13.63
CA GLN A 29 12.28 -1.43 -12.40
C GLN A 29 12.01 -0.09 -11.71
N MET A 30 11.90 0.99 -12.49
CA MET A 30 11.65 2.33 -11.96
C MET A 30 10.22 2.49 -11.45
N TYR A 31 9.22 1.90 -12.12
CA TYR A 31 7.82 2.12 -11.80
C TYR A 31 7.11 0.89 -11.22
N GLY A 32 7.58 -0.34 -11.43
CA GLY A 32 6.94 -1.56 -10.92
C GLY A 32 6.97 -1.62 -9.39
N GLN A 33 8.17 -1.53 -8.81
CA GLN A 33 8.34 -1.52 -7.35
C GLN A 33 7.84 -0.22 -6.71
N LYS A 34 8.00 0.92 -7.40
CA LYS A 34 7.46 2.20 -6.92
C LYS A 34 5.93 2.21 -6.91
N LYS A 35 5.25 1.61 -7.90
CA LYS A 35 3.79 1.51 -7.94
C LYS A 35 3.25 0.74 -6.75
N ARG A 36 3.87 -0.39 -6.38
CA ARG A 36 3.48 -1.17 -5.20
C ARG A 36 3.66 -0.36 -3.92
N LYS A 37 4.84 0.24 -3.70
CA LYS A 37 5.09 1.06 -2.49
C LYS A 37 4.16 2.27 -2.39
N VAL A 38 3.86 2.92 -3.52
CA VAL A 38 2.88 4.02 -3.60
C VAL A 38 1.47 3.52 -3.27
N ARG A 39 1.09 2.34 -3.76
CA ARG A 39 -0.21 1.72 -3.45
C ARG A 39 -0.34 1.40 -1.97
N VAL A 40 0.68 0.77 -1.37
CA VAL A 40 0.74 0.48 0.08
C VAL A 40 0.65 1.77 0.88
N TYR A 41 1.40 2.81 0.51
CA TYR A 41 1.33 4.12 1.17
C TYR A 41 -0.09 4.72 1.12
N GLN A 42 -0.75 4.66 -0.04
CA GLN A 42 -2.11 5.17 -0.18
C GLN A 42 -3.10 4.37 0.67
N LEU A 43 -2.99 3.03 0.68
CA LEU A 43 -3.82 2.17 1.52
C LEU A 43 -3.62 2.46 3.01
N MET A 44 -2.37 2.61 3.45
CA MET A 44 -2.06 2.99 4.83
C MET A 44 -2.72 4.33 5.16
N LYS A 45 -2.51 5.36 4.33
CA LYS A 45 -3.12 6.69 4.53
C LYS A 45 -4.64 6.59 4.66
N ASP A 46 -5.29 5.81 3.80
CA ASP A 46 -6.73 5.60 3.86
C ASP A 46 -7.17 4.91 5.16
N VAL A 47 -6.45 3.88 5.61
CA VAL A 47 -6.73 3.18 6.87
C VAL A 47 -6.63 4.15 8.06
N TYR A 48 -5.57 4.95 8.13
CA TYR A 48 -5.39 5.93 9.21
C TYR A 48 -6.43 7.05 9.20
N ALA A 49 -6.95 7.41 8.02
CA ALA A 49 -7.97 8.45 7.87
C ALA A 49 -9.40 7.93 8.06
N LEU A 50 -9.63 6.63 7.95
CA LEU A 50 -10.98 6.06 8.04
C LEU A 50 -11.54 6.24 9.45
N ARG A 51 -12.75 6.75 9.54
CA ARG A 51 -13.53 6.91 10.76
C ARG A 51 -14.89 6.26 10.56
N GLN A 52 -15.52 5.83 11.64
CA GLN A 52 -16.86 5.26 11.62
C GLN A 52 -17.85 6.27 11.02
N GLY A 53 -17.90 7.49 11.57
CA GLY A 53 -18.79 8.54 11.07
C GLY A 53 -20.25 8.06 11.05
N ASP A 54 -20.90 8.17 9.89
CA ASP A 54 -22.29 7.76 9.71
C ASP A 54 -22.46 6.24 9.43
N LEU A 55 -21.35 5.49 9.33
CA LEU A 55 -21.41 4.04 9.10
C LEU A 55 -21.83 3.30 10.38
N SER A 56 -22.53 2.17 10.19
CA SER A 56 -22.65 1.19 11.25
C SER A 56 -21.27 0.64 11.63
N VAL A 57 -21.09 0.21 12.88
CA VAL A 57 -19.83 -0.41 13.34
C VAL A 57 -19.44 -1.59 12.46
N ALA A 58 -20.43 -2.38 12.01
CA ALA A 58 -20.20 -3.52 11.12
C ALA A 58 -19.70 -3.11 9.73
N ASP A 59 -20.27 -2.06 9.15
CA ASP A 59 -19.84 -1.56 7.84
C ASP A 59 -18.48 -0.86 7.91
N PHE A 60 -18.22 -0.11 8.99
CA PHE A 60 -16.90 0.46 9.28
C PHE A 60 -15.82 -0.64 9.40
N TYR A 61 -16.08 -1.69 10.19
CA TYR A 61 -15.18 -2.83 10.30
C TYR A 61 -14.98 -3.53 8.95
N ARG A 62 -16.04 -3.72 8.16
CA ARG A 62 -15.94 -4.32 6.82
C ARG A 62 -15.03 -3.50 5.90
N ALA A 63 -15.15 -2.17 5.95
CA ALA A 63 -14.30 -1.26 5.17
C ALA A 63 -12.83 -1.32 5.60
N LEU A 64 -12.55 -1.34 6.92
CA LEU A 64 -11.19 -1.56 7.44
C LEU A 64 -10.62 -2.90 7.01
N LYS A 65 -11.38 -3.98 7.20
CA LYS A 65 -10.98 -5.35 6.85
C LYS A 65 -10.59 -5.46 5.38
N SER A 66 -11.39 -4.91 4.47
CA SER A 66 -11.09 -4.92 3.04
C SER A 66 -9.76 -4.20 2.72
N LYS A 67 -9.46 -3.07 3.38
CA LYS A 67 -8.18 -2.37 3.20
C LYS A 67 -7.00 -3.14 3.78
N TRP A 68 -7.17 -3.81 4.92
CA TRP A 68 -6.15 -4.67 5.49
C TRP A 68 -5.84 -5.88 4.61
N GLU A 69 -6.86 -6.50 4.01
CA GLU A 69 -6.67 -7.58 3.03
C GLU A 69 -5.88 -7.12 1.80
N ASP A 70 -6.12 -5.89 1.30
CA ASP A 70 -5.34 -5.30 0.20
C ASP A 70 -3.89 -4.98 0.61
N LEU A 71 -3.67 -4.54 1.86
CA LEU A 71 -2.32 -4.37 2.43
C LEU A 71 -1.59 -5.72 2.55
N ASP A 72 -2.27 -6.75 3.02
CA ASP A 72 -1.74 -8.11 3.16
C ASP A 72 -1.34 -8.68 1.79
N TYR A 73 -2.15 -8.45 0.75
CA TYR A 73 -1.84 -8.83 -0.63
C TYR A 73 -0.54 -8.18 -1.15
N HIS A 74 -0.24 -6.96 -0.69
CA HIS A 74 0.97 -6.22 -1.08
C HIS A 74 2.17 -6.42 -0.14
N SER A 75 2.05 -7.23 0.92
CA SER A 75 3.14 -7.53 1.84
C SER A 75 4.24 -8.34 1.17
N GLU A 76 5.49 -7.88 1.29
CA GLU A 76 6.69 -8.58 0.79
C GLU A 76 7.44 -9.32 1.91
N ALA A 77 6.81 -9.53 3.06
CA ALA A 77 7.52 -10.02 4.23
C ALA A 77 7.98 -11.48 4.05
N THR A 78 9.30 -11.67 4.08
CA THR A 78 9.95 -12.98 4.08
C THR A 78 10.34 -13.36 5.50
N TRP A 79 9.82 -14.47 6.00
CA TRP A 79 10.08 -14.97 7.35
C TRP A 79 11.18 -16.04 7.32
N HIS A 80 12.10 -15.99 8.28
CA HIS A 80 13.19 -16.96 8.38
C HIS A 80 12.77 -18.20 9.17
N CYS A 81 11.80 -18.06 10.09
CA CYS A 81 11.19 -19.16 10.81
C CYS A 81 9.68 -18.90 11.09
N PRO A 82 8.92 -19.94 11.47
CA PRO A 82 7.50 -19.80 11.83
C PRO A 82 7.25 -18.86 13.02
N ASP A 83 8.18 -18.79 13.98
CA ASP A 83 8.04 -17.93 15.16
C ASP A 83 8.08 -16.44 14.79
N ASP A 84 8.94 -16.04 13.85
CA ASP A 84 9.00 -14.68 13.33
C ASP A 84 7.67 -14.27 12.68
N GLN A 85 7.11 -15.18 11.87
CA GLN A 85 5.82 -14.97 11.21
C GLN A 85 4.71 -14.79 12.25
N MET A 86 4.68 -15.65 13.27
CA MET A 86 3.67 -15.59 14.31
C MET A 86 3.74 -14.28 15.11
N GLN A 87 4.94 -13.84 15.47
CA GLN A 87 5.14 -12.57 16.17
C GLN A 87 4.71 -11.37 15.33
N TYR A 88 5.04 -11.38 14.03
CA TYR A 88 4.59 -10.32 13.12
C TYR A 88 3.07 -10.26 13.01
N VAL A 89 2.42 -11.42 12.79
CA VAL A 89 0.95 -11.48 12.68
C VAL A 89 0.29 -11.01 13.98
N ALA A 90 0.83 -11.39 15.15
CA ALA A 90 0.31 -10.93 16.43
C ALA A 90 0.39 -9.40 16.57
N LYS A 91 1.53 -8.81 16.21
CA LYS A 91 1.73 -7.35 16.24
C LYS A 91 0.81 -6.62 15.26
N GLU A 92 0.64 -7.15 14.05
CA GLU A 92 -0.27 -6.58 13.06
C GLU A 92 -1.74 -6.67 13.50
N CYS A 93 -2.15 -7.79 14.12
CA CYS A 93 -3.48 -7.92 14.71
C CYS A 93 -3.72 -6.88 15.81
N GLU A 94 -2.75 -6.66 16.69
CA GLU A 94 -2.83 -5.63 17.74
C GLU A 94 -2.95 -4.22 17.13
N ASN A 95 -2.13 -3.89 16.14
CA ASN A 95 -2.23 -2.63 15.41
C ASN A 95 -3.61 -2.42 14.77
N ARG A 96 -4.21 -3.47 14.20
CA ARG A 96 -5.56 -3.42 13.61
C ARG A 96 -6.63 -3.14 14.65
N ILE A 97 -6.50 -3.71 15.85
CA ILE A 97 -7.39 -3.42 16.98
C ILE A 97 -7.29 -1.94 17.36
N PHE A 98 -6.08 -1.40 17.52
CA PHE A 98 -5.91 0.02 17.86
C PHE A 98 -6.50 0.96 16.81
N LEU A 99 -6.30 0.64 15.52
CA LEU A 99 -6.86 1.45 14.43
C LEU A 99 -8.38 1.37 14.36
N PHE A 100 -8.96 0.20 14.64
CA PHE A 100 -10.41 0.06 14.77
C PHE A 100 -10.94 0.94 15.91
N LEU A 101 -10.39 0.80 17.12
CA LEU A 101 -10.84 1.55 18.30
C LEU A 101 -10.66 3.06 18.13
N ALA A 102 -9.52 3.51 17.57
CA ALA A 102 -9.23 4.91 17.31
C ALA A 102 -10.16 5.53 16.24
N GLY A 103 -10.77 4.69 15.40
CA GLY A 103 -11.69 5.13 14.35
C GLY A 103 -13.16 5.12 14.75
N LEU A 104 -13.52 4.52 15.88
CA LEU A 104 -14.90 4.51 16.40
C LEU A 104 -15.36 5.91 16.80
N ASN A 105 -16.67 6.13 16.74
CA ASN A 105 -17.30 7.35 17.25
C ASN A 105 -17.17 7.45 18.79
N ASP A 106 -17.29 8.67 19.31
CA ASP A 106 -17.13 8.97 20.75
C ASP A 106 -18.20 8.30 21.64
N GLU A 107 -19.32 7.87 21.04
CA GLU A 107 -20.34 7.07 21.74
C GLU A 107 -19.81 5.73 22.26
N PHE A 108 -18.65 5.27 21.74
CA PHE A 108 -17.95 4.05 22.15
C PHE A 108 -16.73 4.30 23.04
N GLU A 109 -16.59 5.49 23.64
CA GLU A 109 -15.42 5.81 24.48
C GLU A 109 -15.24 4.85 25.68
N ASN A 110 -16.34 4.28 26.19
CA ASN A 110 -16.31 3.35 27.31
C ASN A 110 -15.69 1.97 26.99
N ILE A 111 -15.50 1.64 25.71
CA ILE A 111 -14.86 0.40 25.25
C ILE A 111 -13.49 0.65 24.59
N ARG A 112 -13.02 1.90 24.57
CA ARG A 112 -11.71 2.32 24.07
C ARG A 112 -10.69 2.33 25.20
#